data_AF-A0A949AW48-F1
#
_entry.id   AF-A0A949AW48-F1
#
_cell.length_a   1.000
_cell.length_b   1.000
_cell.length_c   1.000
_cell.angle_alpha   90.00
_cell.angle_beta   90.00
_cell.angle_gamma   90.00
#
_symmetry.space_group_name_H-M   'P 1'
#
loop_
_entity.id
_entity.type
_entity.pdbx_description
1 polymer ?
#
loop_
_entity_poly.entity_id
_entity_poly.type
_entity_poly.pdbx_seq_one_letter_code
_entity_poly.pdbx_strand_id
1 'polypeptide(L)'
;MEFNEVVEKFQQLVIEHGLPKTDMALFGIKCPYCGKSDRIRQLEDPEELGAGIEPEEMKIYSDYWKNLTQAGGFIGVCKFCQNPLKIYLKEGKAEGLYK
;
A
#
# COMPACT_ATOMS: atom_id res chain seq x y z
N MET A 1 -0.25 -10.72 -16.30
CA MET A 1 -0.48 -9.32 -15.93
C MET A 1 0.87 -8.77 -15.54
N GLU A 2 1.27 -7.67 -16.15
CA GLU A 2 2.57 -7.06 -15.89
C GLU A 2 2.59 -6.47 -14.47
N PHE A 3 3.76 -6.40 -13.84
CA PHE A 3 3.89 -5.93 -12.44
C PHE A 3 3.34 -4.51 -12.26
N ASN A 4 3.57 -3.62 -13.23
CA ASN A 4 3.06 -2.25 -13.18
C ASN A 4 1.52 -2.19 -13.24
N GLU A 5 0.89 -3.06 -14.05
CA GLU A 5 -0.59 -3.15 -14.11
C GLU A 5 -1.18 -3.61 -12.78
N VAL A 6 -0.48 -4.49 -12.05
CA VAL A 6 -0.86 -4.91 -10.69
C VAL A 6 -0.82 -3.71 -9.73
N VAL A 7 0.25 -2.91 -9.77
CA VAL A 7 0.42 -1.73 -8.90
C VAL A 7 -0.66 -0.68 -9.18
N GLU A 8 -0.97 -0.41 -10.44
CA GLU A 8 -2.01 0.57 -10.83
C GLU A 8 -3.39 0.14 -10.35
N LYS A 9 -3.78 -1.12 -10.58
CA LYS A 9 -5.08 -1.64 -10.13
C LYS A 9 -5.17 -1.67 -8.61
N PHE A 10 -4.09 -2.03 -7.94
CA PHE A 10 -4.03 -2.00 -6.48
C PHE A 10 -4.17 -0.58 -5.92
N GLN A 11 -3.50 0.39 -6.55
CA GLN A 11 -3.64 1.81 -6.21
C GLN A 11 -5.09 2.28 -6.35
N GLN A 12 -5.76 1.90 -7.44
CA GLN A 12 -7.16 2.26 -7.66
C GLN A 12 -8.07 1.70 -6.56
N LEU A 13 -7.96 0.41 -6.22
CA LEU A 13 -8.71 -0.21 -5.13
C LEU A 13 -8.49 0.49 -3.78
N VAL A 14 -7.23 0.83 -3.47
CA VAL A 14 -6.90 1.57 -2.24
C VAL A 14 -7.60 2.92 -2.20
N ILE A 15 -7.66 3.64 -3.32
CA ILE A 15 -8.34 4.94 -3.41
C ILE A 15 -9.86 4.79 -3.31
N GLU A 16 -10.46 3.88 -4.06
CA GLU A 16 -11.90 3.66 -4.15
C GLU A 16 -12.49 3.25 -2.80
N HIS A 17 -11.82 2.35 -2.08
CA HIS A 17 -12.22 1.95 -0.74
C HIS A 17 -11.68 2.89 0.35
N GLY A 18 -10.92 3.93 0.02
CA GLY A 18 -10.37 4.88 0.98
C GLY A 18 -9.50 4.21 2.05
N LEU A 19 -8.61 3.31 1.61
CA LEU A 19 -7.64 2.62 2.47
C LEU A 19 -6.37 3.47 2.69
N PRO A 20 -5.66 3.26 3.81
CA PRO A 20 -6.05 2.44 4.95
C PRO A 20 -7.18 3.07 5.75
N LYS A 21 -7.97 2.24 6.42
CA LYS A 21 -9.00 2.67 7.37
C LYS A 21 -8.39 3.18 8.67
N THR A 22 -7.22 2.68 9.02
CA THR A 22 -6.47 3.10 10.21
C THR A 22 -5.63 4.35 9.88
N ASP A 23 -5.84 5.45 10.62
CA ASP A 23 -5.06 6.69 10.41
C ASP A 23 -3.73 6.68 11.20
N MET A 24 -2.96 5.60 11.09
CA MET A 24 -1.62 5.50 11.67
C MET A 24 -0.58 5.86 10.60
N ALA A 25 0.07 7.01 10.79
CA ALA A 25 1.15 7.46 9.91
C ALA A 25 2.51 7.00 10.44
N LEU A 26 3.38 6.58 9.53
CA LEU A 26 4.77 6.30 9.80
C LEU A 26 5.57 7.60 9.72
N PHE A 27 6.22 7.92 10.84
CA PHE A 27 7.10 9.08 10.97
C PHE A 27 8.53 8.76 10.54
N GLY A 28 9.25 9.75 10.03
CA GLY A 28 10.64 9.65 9.59
C GLY A 28 10.85 9.00 8.23
N ILE A 29 9.80 8.46 7.59
CA ILE A 29 9.91 7.80 6.28
C ILE A 29 9.51 8.78 5.17
N LYS A 30 10.40 8.92 4.17
CA LYS A 30 10.21 9.79 2.99
C LYS A 30 9.63 9.00 1.82
N CYS A 31 8.59 9.55 1.18
CA CYS A 31 8.04 8.98 -0.05
C CYS A 31 9.03 9.16 -1.21
N PRO A 32 9.40 8.09 -1.94
CA PRO A 32 10.32 8.17 -3.07
C PRO A 32 9.74 8.89 -4.30
N TYR A 33 8.40 8.96 -4.44
CA TYR A 33 7.76 9.62 -5.57
C TYR A 33 7.66 11.13 -5.41
N CYS A 34 7.11 11.60 -4.29
CA CYS A 34 6.83 13.04 -4.09
C CYS A 34 7.82 13.73 -3.14
N GLY A 35 8.73 12.97 -2.52
CA GLY A 35 9.72 13.49 -1.58
C GLY A 35 9.17 13.98 -0.25
N LYS A 36 7.86 13.83 0.03
CA LYS A 36 7.24 14.22 1.31
C LYS A 36 7.45 13.14 2.37
N SER A 37 7.66 13.54 3.62
CA SER A 37 7.81 12.64 4.78
C SER A 37 6.55 12.59 5.65
N ASP A 38 6.54 11.68 6.63
CA ASP A 38 5.66 11.69 7.82
C ASP A 38 4.17 11.47 7.56
N ARG A 39 3.81 11.02 6.36
CA ARG A 39 2.42 10.80 5.91
C ARG A 39 2.27 9.55 5.05
N ILE A 40 3.13 8.57 5.25
CA ILE A 40 2.96 7.22 4.70
C ILE A 40 2.11 6.44 5.70
N ARG A 41 1.02 5.86 5.24
CA ARG A 41 0.12 5.06 6.08
C ARG A 41 0.21 3.61 5.65
N GLN A 42 0.39 2.71 6.62
CA GLN A 42 0.46 1.28 6.34
C GLN A 42 -0.93 0.77 5.94
N LEU A 43 -0.99 -0.04 4.88
CA LEU A 43 -2.21 -0.73 4.49
C LEU A 43 -2.44 -1.94 5.39
N GLU A 44 -3.70 -2.16 5.76
CA GLU A 44 -4.12 -3.33 6.53
C GLU A 44 -3.75 -4.63 5.81
N ASP A 45 -3.41 -5.66 6.59
CA ASP A 45 -3.38 -7.02 6.06
C ASP A 45 -4.78 -7.39 5.52
N PRO A 46 -4.90 -8.12 4.39
CA PRO A 46 -6.18 -8.59 3.91
C PRO A 46 -7.06 -9.29 4.98
N GLU A 47 -6.45 -9.95 5.97
CA GLU A 47 -7.17 -10.59 7.09
C GLU A 47 -7.72 -9.57 8.11
N GLU A 48 -7.18 -8.36 8.15
CA GLU A 48 -7.60 -7.26 9.03
C GLU A 48 -8.67 -6.37 8.39
N LEU A 49 -8.91 -6.49 7.07
CA LEU A 49 -9.96 -5.75 6.39
C LEU A 49 -11.34 -6.33 6.75
N GLY A 50 -12.15 -5.51 7.42
CA GLY A 50 -13.51 -5.86 7.83
C GLY A 50 -14.52 -5.92 6.67
N ALA A 51 -15.79 -6.14 7.02
CA ALA A 51 -16.89 -6.16 6.07
C ALA A 51 -17.06 -4.79 5.37
N GLY A 52 -17.32 -4.79 4.06
CA GLY A 52 -17.52 -3.56 3.27
C GLY A 52 -16.75 -3.50 1.95
N ILE A 53 -16.01 -4.55 1.62
CA ILE A 53 -15.39 -4.76 0.30
C ILE A 53 -16.02 -6.03 -0.28
N GLU A 54 -16.39 -6.02 -1.56
CA GLU A 54 -17.02 -7.18 -2.19
C GLU A 54 -16.05 -8.39 -2.20
N PRO A 55 -16.54 -9.64 -2.09
CA PRO A 55 -15.67 -10.81 -2.02
C PRO A 55 -14.68 -10.93 -3.19
N GLU A 56 -15.09 -10.50 -4.38
CA GLU A 56 -14.26 -10.49 -5.58
C GLU A 56 -13.13 -9.45 -5.47
N GLU A 57 -13.45 -8.24 -5.03
CA GLU A 57 -12.48 -7.15 -4.80
C GLU A 57 -11.53 -7.50 -3.66
N MET A 58 -12.04 -8.13 -2.59
CA MET A 58 -11.22 -8.60 -1.47
C MET A 58 -10.22 -9.66 -1.90
N LYS A 59 -10.65 -10.59 -2.77
CA LYS A 59 -9.75 -11.59 -3.35
C LYS A 59 -8.64 -10.90 -4.16
N ILE A 60 -9.00 -9.93 -5.00
CA ILE A 60 -8.04 -9.17 -5.80
C ILE A 60 -7.07 -8.40 -4.90
N TYR A 61 -7.57 -7.71 -3.88
CA TYR A 61 -6.75 -7.01 -2.88
C TYR A 61 -5.76 -7.96 -2.22
N SER A 62 -6.23 -9.10 -1.71
CA SER A 62 -5.39 -10.13 -1.08
C SER A 62 -4.28 -10.61 -2.02
N ASP A 63 -4.62 -10.91 -3.28
CA ASP A 63 -3.67 -11.42 -4.26
C ASP A 63 -2.60 -10.37 -4.59
N TYR A 64 -2.99 -9.12 -4.80
CA TYR A 64 -2.05 -8.03 -5.06
C TYR A 64 -1.18 -7.72 -3.86
N TRP A 65 -1.78 -7.60 -2.67
CA TRP A 65 -1.06 -7.35 -1.43
C TRP A 65 0.00 -8.42 -1.20
N LYS A 66 -0.36 -9.72 -1.31
CA LYS A 66 0.57 -10.85 -1.15
C LYS A 66 1.69 -10.81 -2.18
N ASN A 67 1.38 -10.55 -3.45
CA ASN A 67 2.39 -10.46 -4.51
C ASN A 67 3.38 -9.31 -4.26
N LEU A 68 2.92 -8.19 -3.72
CA LEU A 68 3.76 -7.03 -3.42
C LEU A 68 4.58 -7.19 -2.12
N THR A 69 4.13 -8.00 -1.16
CA THR A 69 4.82 -8.25 0.13
C THR A 69 5.78 -9.44 0.14
N GLN A 70 5.78 -10.30 -0.89
CA GLN A 70 6.59 -11.54 -0.95
C GLN A 70 8.09 -11.38 -0.65
N ALA A 71 8.67 -10.20 -0.87
CA ALA A 71 10.09 -9.93 -0.58
C ALA A 71 10.34 -9.35 0.83
N GLY A 72 9.40 -9.55 1.77
CA GLY A 72 9.45 -9.02 3.14
C GLY A 72 9.16 -7.52 3.21
N GLY A 73 8.52 -7.07 4.28
CA GLY A 73 8.11 -5.67 4.48
C GLY A 73 6.59 -5.50 4.40
N PHE A 74 6.15 -4.25 4.58
CA PHE A 74 4.73 -3.89 4.57
C PHE A 74 4.41 -3.07 3.33
N ILE A 75 3.14 -3.03 2.93
CA ILE A 75 2.69 -2.04 1.95
C ILE A 75 2.12 -0.85 2.70
N GLY A 76 2.43 0.34 2.21
CA GLY A 76 1.72 1.53 2.63
C GLY A 76 1.44 2.44 1.45
N VAL A 77 0.70 3.49 1.74
CA VAL A 77 0.28 4.48 0.75
C VAL A 77 0.69 5.86 1.22
N CYS A 78 1.23 6.66 0.31
CA CYS A 78 1.51 8.06 0.61
C CYS A 78 0.20 8.86 0.60
N LYS A 79 -0.14 9.58 1.67
CA LYS A 79 -1.35 10.43 1.72
C LYS A 79 -1.37 11.53 0.65
N PHE A 80 -0.20 11.94 0.12
CA PHE A 80 -0.10 13.04 -0.83
C PHE A 80 -0.31 12.60 -2.28
N CYS A 81 0.46 11.60 -2.73
CA CYS A 81 0.39 11.12 -4.12
C CYS A 81 -0.43 9.84 -4.29
N GLN A 82 -0.93 9.25 -3.19
CA GLN A 82 -1.71 8.01 -3.19
C GLN A 82 -0.99 6.81 -3.80
N ASN A 83 0.32 6.90 -4.04
CA ASN A 83 1.08 5.78 -4.58
C ASN A 83 1.32 4.72 -3.50
N PRO A 84 1.07 3.44 -3.82
CA PRO A 84 1.52 2.32 -3.02
C PRO A 84 3.06 2.25 -2.97
N LEU A 85 3.57 1.88 -1.81
CA LEU A 85 4.98 1.87 -1.45
C LEU A 85 5.29 0.60 -0.68
N LYS A 86 6.48 0.06 -0.91
CA LYS A 86 7.02 -0.97 -0.03
C LYS A 86 7.74 -0.30 1.13
N ILE A 87 7.45 -0.73 2.36
CA ILE A 87 7.99 -0.16 3.58
C ILE A 87 8.89 -1.17 4.27
N TYR A 88 10.08 -0.72 4.61
CA TYR A 88 11.10 -1.44 5.36
C TYR A 88 11.25 -0.76 6.72
N LEU A 89 10.46 -1.22 7.70
CA LEU A 89 10.35 -0.55 9.02
C LEU A 89 11.67 -0.56 9.80
N LYS A 90 12.45 -1.65 9.71
CA LYS A 90 13.74 -1.76 10.43
C LYS A 90 14.75 -0.74 9.90
N GLU A 91 14.68 -0.45 8.61
CA GLU A 91 15.56 0.45 7.87
C GLU A 91 15.03 1.89 7.85
N GLY A 92 13.77 2.12 8.24
CA GLY A 92 13.11 3.43 8.17
C GLY A 92 12.95 3.95 6.73
N LYS A 93 12.76 3.05 5.76
CA LYS A 93 12.77 3.38 4.32
C LYS A 93 11.48 2.97 3.62
N ALA A 94 11.16 3.71 2.55
CA ALA A 94 10.13 3.34 1.59
C ALA A 94 10.72 3.26 0.18
N GLU A 95 10.28 2.26 -0.57
CA GLU A 95 10.64 2.06 -1.97
C GLU A 95 9.41 2.16 -2.86
N GLY A 96 9.63 2.67 -4.08
CA GLY A 96 8.60 2.68 -5.11
C GLY A 96 8.34 1.26 -5.61
N LEU A 97 7.08 0.96 -5.88
CA LEU A 97 6.67 -0.26 -6.57
C LEU A 97 6.67 -0.10 -8.10
N TYR A 98 6.70 1.11 -8.64
CA TYR A 98 6.96 1.32 -10.07
C TYR A 98 8.47 1.19 -10.32
N LYS A 99 8.84 0.41 -11.34
CA LYS A 99 10.22 0.30 -11.84
C LYS A 99 10.46 1.23 -13.02
#